data_AF-A0A2U3N0C4-F1
#
_entry.id   AF-A0A2U3N0C4-F1
#
_cell.length_a   1.000
_cell.length_b   1.000
_cell.length_c   1.000
_cell.angle_alpha   90.00
_cell.angle_beta   90.00
_cell.angle_gamma   90.00
#
_symmetry.space_group_name_H-M   'P 1'
#
loop_
_entity.id
_entity.type
_entity.pdbx_description
1 polymer ?
#
loop_
_entity_poly.entity_id
_entity_poly.type
_entity_poly.pdbx_seq_one_letter_code
_entity_poly.pdbx_strand_id
1 'polypeptide(L)'
;MADLLLKDLTHLGLITAFALIALIMWFSTKLSKYLTNGRVHGSAIAIIIGLILAWAGGTYTGGQKGLTDIALFSGVGLMGGAMLRDFTIVATAFEVQVTEAKKAGFIGAFSLLLGTILPFIVGCIFAWVFGYRDAVSITTIGAGAVTYIVGPVTGAAIGASSDVMALSIATGLVKSICVMVTTPMTAKFMGLDNPRSAMIFGGLAGTVSGVSAGLAATDRRLVPYGALTATFHTGLGCLMGPTILYFTVRAIIGV
;
A
#
# COMPACT_ATOMS: atom_id res chain seq x y z
N MET A 1 31.60 -14.11 20.48
CA MET A 1 31.45 -12.85 19.69
C MET A 1 30.14 -12.87 18.90
N ALA A 2 29.93 -13.88 18.03
CA ALA A 2 28.69 -14.01 17.25
C ALA A 2 27.43 -14.18 18.12
N ASP A 3 27.49 -14.98 19.19
CA ASP A 3 26.33 -15.16 20.10
C ASP A 3 25.97 -13.91 20.91
N LEU A 4 26.97 -13.09 21.25
CA LEU A 4 26.76 -11.79 21.90
C LEU A 4 26.08 -10.80 20.94
N LEU A 5 26.55 -10.72 19.69
CA LEU A 5 25.92 -9.90 18.65
C LEU A 5 24.49 -10.36 18.34
N LEU A 6 24.25 -11.67 18.25
CA LEU A 6 22.91 -12.23 18.03
C LEU A 6 21.97 -11.87 19.19
N LYS A 7 22.46 -11.96 20.44
CA LYS A 7 21.69 -11.60 21.63
C LYS A 7 21.33 -10.11 21.65
N ASP A 8 22.29 -9.24 21.34
CA ASP A 8 22.05 -7.78 21.29
C ASP A 8 21.10 -7.39 20.14
N LEU A 9 21.24 -8.02 18.98
CA LEU A 9 20.36 -7.79 17.82
C LEU A 9 18.92 -8.27 18.08
N THR A 10 18.75 -9.36 18.83
CA THR A 10 17.41 -9.80 19.26
C THR A 10 16.78 -8.87 20.28
N HIS A 11 17.58 -8.29 21.19
CA HIS A 11 17.10 -7.31 22.16
C HIS A 11 16.71 -5.98 21.49
N LEU A 12 17.43 -5.59 20.44
CA LEU A 12 17.19 -4.39 19.63
C LEU A 12 16.38 -4.70 18.35
N GLY A 13 15.34 -5.53 18.46
CA GLY A 13 14.62 -6.07 17.31
C GLY A 13 14.14 -5.02 16.30
N LEU A 14 13.64 -3.86 16.76
CA LEU A 14 13.19 -2.78 15.87
C LEU A 14 14.34 -2.14 15.09
N ILE A 15 15.51 -1.94 15.72
CA ILE A 15 16.70 -1.40 15.05
C ILE A 15 17.20 -2.39 14.01
N THR A 16 17.23 -3.67 14.35
CA THR A 16 17.58 -4.77 13.43
C THR A 16 16.63 -4.79 12.23
N ALA A 17 15.32 -4.57 12.44
CA ALA A 17 14.34 -4.48 11.37
C ALA A 17 14.59 -3.28 10.44
N PHE A 18 14.84 -2.08 10.98
CA PHE A 18 15.19 -0.91 10.18
C PHE A 18 16.48 -1.12 9.38
N ALA A 19 17.52 -1.70 9.99
CA ALA A 19 18.78 -2.00 9.33
C ALA A 19 18.58 -3.00 8.18
N LEU A 20 17.81 -4.07 8.41
CA LEU A 20 17.47 -5.06 7.39
C LEU A 20 16.71 -4.41 6.22
N ILE A 21 15.68 -3.62 6.50
CA ILE A 21 14.87 -2.97 5.46
C ILE A 21 15.69 -1.93 4.70
N ALA A 22 16.57 -1.18 5.37
CA ALA A 22 17.51 -0.27 4.73
C ALA A 22 18.48 -1.01 3.78
N LEU A 23 18.99 -2.17 4.20
CA LEU A 23 19.83 -3.03 3.37
C LEU A 23 19.08 -3.53 2.13
N ILE A 24 17.85 -4.02 2.31
CA ILE A 24 16.99 -4.48 1.20
C ILE A 24 16.72 -3.34 0.23
N MET A 25 16.40 -2.15 0.72
CA MET A 25 16.17 -0.96 -0.11
C MET A 25 17.43 -0.53 -0.87
N TRP A 26 18.59 -0.53 -0.22
CA TRP A 26 19.87 -0.22 -0.86
C TRP A 26 20.20 -1.23 -1.96
N PHE A 27 20.02 -2.52 -1.69
CA PHE A 27 20.23 -3.56 -2.69
C PHE A 27 19.24 -3.42 -3.86
N SER A 28 17.97 -3.18 -3.56
CA SER A 28 16.91 -3.05 -4.56
C SER A 28 17.09 -1.83 -5.47
N THR A 29 17.56 -0.71 -4.93
CA THR A 29 17.87 0.49 -5.73
C THR A 29 19.10 0.29 -6.61
N LYS A 30 20.14 -0.41 -6.13
CA LYS A 30 21.24 -0.87 -6.98
C LYS A 30 20.73 -1.77 -8.10
N LEU A 31 19.92 -2.77 -7.76
CA LEU A 31 19.40 -3.73 -8.72
C LEU A 31 18.53 -3.07 -9.79
N SER A 32 17.67 -2.14 -9.39
CA SER A 32 16.89 -1.30 -10.30
C SER A 32 17.79 -0.56 -11.31
N LYS A 33 18.87 0.06 -10.84
CA LYS A 33 19.80 0.81 -11.69
C LYS A 33 20.55 -0.09 -12.67
N TYR A 34 21.06 -1.24 -12.22
CA TYR A 34 21.93 -2.11 -13.04
C TYR A 34 21.16 -3.10 -13.92
N LEU A 35 20.03 -3.67 -13.48
CA LEU A 35 19.27 -4.65 -14.26
C LEU A 35 18.17 -4.02 -15.12
N THR A 36 17.54 -2.94 -14.65
CA THR A 36 16.36 -2.38 -15.33
C THR A 36 16.63 -1.00 -15.95
N ASN A 37 17.87 -0.51 -15.91
CA ASN A 37 18.23 0.86 -16.30
C ASN A 37 17.33 1.92 -15.61
N GLY A 38 16.86 1.64 -14.40
CA GLY A 38 15.94 2.51 -13.65
C GLY A 38 14.49 2.51 -14.12
N ARG A 39 14.08 1.62 -15.04
CA ARG A 39 12.68 1.52 -15.50
C ARG A 39 11.74 0.98 -14.43
N VAL A 40 12.21 0.06 -13.57
CA VAL A 40 11.44 -0.43 -12.43
C VAL A 40 11.92 0.28 -11.17
N HIS A 41 11.03 0.92 -10.42
CA HIS A 41 11.41 1.61 -9.19
C HIS A 41 11.92 0.62 -8.13
N GLY A 42 12.94 1.00 -7.36
CA GLY A 42 13.58 0.12 -6.37
C GLY A 42 12.63 -0.48 -5.33
N SER A 43 11.53 0.21 -4.99
CA SER A 43 10.54 -0.31 -4.03
C SER A 43 9.74 -1.50 -4.55
N ALA A 44 9.47 -1.62 -5.85
CA ALA A 44 8.84 -2.82 -6.41
C ALA A 44 9.73 -4.05 -6.22
N ILE A 45 11.03 -3.90 -6.45
CA ILE A 45 12.02 -4.97 -6.22
C ILE A 45 12.08 -5.32 -4.73
N ALA A 46 12.08 -4.32 -3.85
CA ALA A 46 12.09 -4.53 -2.41
C ALA A 46 10.86 -5.31 -1.92
N ILE A 47 9.67 -5.02 -2.48
CA ILE A 47 8.44 -5.78 -2.18
C ILE A 47 8.61 -7.25 -2.57
N ILE A 48 9.14 -7.53 -3.76
CA ILE A 48 9.37 -8.91 -4.24
C ILE A 48 10.36 -9.64 -3.33
N ILE A 49 11.48 -9.00 -2.96
CA ILE A 49 12.45 -9.57 -2.02
C ILE A 49 11.79 -9.84 -0.67
N GLY A 50 11.00 -8.90 -0.15
CA GLY A 50 10.26 -9.07 1.10
C GLY A 50 9.30 -10.26 1.07
N LEU A 51 8.58 -10.46 -0.04
CA LEU A 51 7.68 -11.60 -0.23
C LEU A 51 8.45 -12.94 -0.27
N ILE A 52 9.59 -12.98 -0.97
CA ILE A 52 10.46 -14.16 -1.01
C ILE A 52 10.99 -14.49 0.38
N LEU A 53 11.44 -13.49 1.14
CA LEU A 53 11.93 -13.67 2.50
C LEU A 53 10.82 -14.11 3.46
N ALA A 54 9.60 -13.58 3.31
CA ALA A 54 8.46 -14.00 4.11
C ALA A 54 8.09 -15.47 3.85
N TRP A 55 8.07 -15.87 2.57
CA TRP A 55 7.83 -17.26 2.17
C TRP A 55 8.92 -18.20 2.70
N ALA A 56 10.20 -17.87 2.47
CA ALA A 56 11.33 -18.65 2.94
C ALA A 56 11.34 -18.80 4.46
N GLY A 57 11.09 -17.69 5.18
CA GLY A 57 10.99 -17.67 6.64
C GLY A 57 9.88 -18.58 7.15
N GLY A 58 8.67 -18.50 6.57
CA GLY A 58 7.54 -19.35 6.95
C GLY A 58 7.78 -20.84 6.64
N THR A 59 8.37 -21.15 5.48
CA THR A 59 8.72 -22.56 5.14
C THR A 59 9.78 -23.15 6.06
N TYR A 60 10.73 -22.34 6.51
CA TYR A 60 11.83 -22.79 7.37
C TYR A 60 11.37 -23.01 8.83
N THR A 61 10.51 -22.13 9.34
CA THR A 61 10.00 -22.23 10.72
C THR A 61 8.77 -23.12 10.86
N GLY A 62 8.07 -23.40 9.76
CA GLY A 62 6.74 -24.03 9.78
C GLY A 62 5.66 -23.12 10.38
N GLY A 63 5.98 -21.84 10.63
CA GLY A 63 5.08 -20.86 11.23
C GLY A 63 4.22 -20.12 10.21
N GLN A 64 3.26 -19.33 10.71
CA GLN A 64 2.31 -18.58 9.88
C GLN A 64 2.65 -17.08 9.77
N LYS A 65 3.72 -16.60 10.43
CA LYS A 65 4.08 -15.17 10.46
C LYS A 65 5.33 -14.85 9.61
N GLY A 66 5.76 -15.82 8.79
CA GLY A 66 6.82 -15.64 7.80
C GLY A 66 8.18 -15.36 8.45
N LEU A 67 8.85 -14.30 8.00
CA LEU A 67 10.17 -13.93 8.52
C LEU A 67 10.17 -13.62 10.03
N THR A 68 9.02 -13.18 10.57
CA THR A 68 8.90 -12.78 11.97
C THR A 68 8.86 -13.96 12.95
N ASP A 69 8.68 -15.18 12.45
CA ASP A 69 8.80 -16.40 13.26
C ASP A 69 10.26 -16.70 13.64
N ILE A 70 11.23 -16.07 12.97
CA ILE A 70 12.65 -16.12 13.32
C ILE A 70 12.92 -15.04 14.37
N ALA A 71 13.42 -15.44 15.55
CA ALA A 71 13.64 -14.52 16.70
C ALA A 71 14.45 -13.26 16.33
N LEU A 72 15.47 -13.41 15.49
CA LEU A 72 16.32 -12.31 15.00
C LEU A 72 15.54 -11.25 14.20
N PHE A 73 14.46 -11.64 13.54
CA PHE A 73 13.66 -10.76 12.67
C PHE A 73 12.27 -10.46 13.23
N SER A 74 12.02 -10.80 14.50
CA SER A 74 10.76 -10.51 15.20
C SER A 74 10.36 -9.02 15.13
N GLY A 75 11.35 -8.11 15.16
CA GLY A 75 11.12 -6.68 15.02
C GLY A 75 10.55 -6.22 13.67
N VAL A 76 10.67 -7.04 12.62
CA VAL A 76 10.02 -6.76 11.32
C VAL A 76 8.51 -6.79 11.46
N GLY A 77 7.98 -7.66 12.34
CA GLY A 77 6.55 -7.72 12.65
C GLY A 77 6.06 -6.48 13.39
N LEU A 78 6.87 -5.93 14.30
CA LEU A 78 6.59 -4.65 14.94
C LEU A 78 6.62 -3.49 13.93
N MET A 79 7.62 -3.47 13.04
CA MET A 79 7.77 -2.41 12.04
C MET A 79 6.64 -2.43 11.00
N GLY A 80 6.21 -3.61 10.55
CA GLY A 80 5.09 -3.78 9.62
C GLY A 80 3.71 -3.88 10.29
N GLY A 81 3.65 -3.82 11.62
CA GLY A 81 2.43 -4.01 12.40
C GLY A 81 1.48 -2.81 12.34
N ALA A 82 0.29 -2.99 12.92
CA ALA A 82 -0.75 -1.96 12.93
C ALA A 82 -0.28 -0.65 13.57
N MET A 83 0.52 -0.70 14.64
CA MET A 83 0.99 0.51 15.34
C MET A 83 1.83 1.43 14.44
N LEU A 84 2.89 0.91 13.80
CA LEU A 84 3.71 1.74 12.91
C LEU A 84 2.97 2.13 11.64
N ARG A 85 2.12 1.25 11.09
CA ARG A 85 1.24 1.60 9.98
C ARG A 85 0.39 2.82 10.33
N ASP A 86 -0.31 2.78 11.47
CA ASP A 86 -1.21 3.85 11.88
C ASP A 86 -0.42 5.14 12.21
N PHE A 87 0.75 5.02 12.84
CA PHE A 87 1.69 6.14 13.01
C PHE A 87 2.06 6.78 11.67
N THR A 88 2.42 5.99 10.65
CA THR A 88 2.78 6.53 9.34
C THR A 88 1.61 7.23 8.66
N ILE A 89 0.39 6.70 8.77
CA ILE A 89 -0.82 7.35 8.23
C ILE A 89 -1.01 8.72 8.87
N VAL A 90 -0.93 8.80 10.20
CA VAL A 90 -1.06 10.06 10.93
C VAL A 90 0.07 11.03 10.57
N ALA A 91 1.32 10.55 10.51
CA ALA A 91 2.47 11.37 10.13
C ALA A 91 2.30 11.96 8.72
N THR A 92 1.84 11.17 7.74
CA THR A 92 1.59 11.68 6.39
C THR A 92 0.44 12.70 6.37
N ALA A 93 -0.57 12.53 7.23
CA ALA A 93 -1.64 13.53 7.36
C ALA A 93 -1.12 14.88 7.89
N PHE A 94 -0.15 14.87 8.81
CA PHE A 94 0.49 16.10 9.31
C PHE A 94 1.40 16.80 8.29
N GLU A 95 1.93 16.08 7.29
CA GLU A 95 2.71 16.67 6.20
C GLU A 95 1.85 17.40 5.14
N VAL A 96 0.52 17.23 5.17
CA VAL A 96 -0.39 17.83 4.22
C VAL A 96 -0.37 19.36 4.36
N GLN A 97 0.13 20.04 3.33
CA GLN A 97 0.05 21.49 3.24
C GLN A 97 -1.36 21.91 2.81
N VAL A 98 -2.12 22.49 3.73
CA VAL A 98 -3.52 22.93 3.52
C VAL A 98 -3.65 23.87 2.32
N THR A 99 -2.65 24.71 2.08
CA THR A 99 -2.59 25.62 0.92
C THR A 99 -2.54 24.87 -0.41
N GLU A 100 -1.73 23.82 -0.51
CA GLU A 100 -1.64 22.98 -1.71
C GLU A 100 -2.87 22.07 -1.86
N ALA A 101 -3.40 21.55 -0.74
CA ALA A 101 -4.64 20.77 -0.76
C ALA A 101 -5.83 21.60 -1.27
N LYS A 102 -5.91 22.89 -0.90
CA LYS A 102 -6.91 23.82 -1.45
C LYS A 102 -6.77 24.04 -2.95
N LYS A 103 -5.56 23.97 -3.52
CA LYS A 103 -5.34 24.09 -4.97
C LYS A 103 -5.84 22.88 -5.75
N ALA A 104 -5.87 21.69 -5.14
CA ALA A 104 -6.53 20.53 -5.72
C ALA A 104 -8.03 20.81 -5.95
N GLY A 105 -8.62 21.59 -5.04
CA GLY A 105 -9.98 22.11 -5.15
C GLY A 105 -11.03 21.01 -5.28
N PHE A 106 -12.17 21.38 -5.88
CA PHE A 106 -13.28 20.44 -6.09
C PHE A 106 -12.90 19.25 -6.97
N ILE A 107 -12.02 19.46 -7.96
CA ILE A 107 -11.60 18.41 -8.89
C ILE A 107 -10.78 17.34 -8.16
N GLY A 108 -9.89 17.74 -7.26
CA GLY A 108 -9.14 16.80 -6.42
C GLY A 108 -10.03 16.01 -5.46
N ALA A 109 -11.04 16.65 -4.87
CA ALA A 109 -12.01 15.95 -4.02
C ALA A 109 -12.84 14.93 -4.82
N PHE A 110 -13.28 15.31 -6.02
CA PHE A 110 -14.05 14.45 -6.90
C PHE A 110 -13.21 13.28 -7.44
N SER A 111 -11.96 13.55 -7.84
CA SER A 111 -11.04 12.50 -8.28
C SER A 111 -10.78 11.49 -7.17
N LEU A 112 -10.58 11.97 -5.93
CA LEU A 112 -10.41 11.12 -4.75
C LEU A 112 -11.62 10.22 -4.49
N LEU A 113 -12.83 10.77 -4.57
CA LEU A 113 -14.06 10.01 -4.39
C LEU A 113 -14.19 8.92 -5.46
N LEU A 114 -13.95 9.26 -6.73
CA LEU A 114 -13.95 8.29 -7.83
C LEU A 114 -12.86 7.23 -7.68
N GLY A 115 -11.64 7.63 -7.31
CA GLY A 115 -10.53 6.71 -7.08
C GLY A 115 -10.70 5.82 -5.84
N THR A 116 -11.67 6.13 -4.97
CA THR A 116 -12.08 5.24 -3.87
C THR A 116 -13.19 4.29 -4.34
N ILE A 117 -14.26 4.83 -4.92
CA ILE A 117 -15.46 4.07 -5.27
C ILE A 117 -15.19 3.11 -6.44
N LEU A 118 -14.53 3.55 -7.51
CA LEU A 118 -14.33 2.72 -8.70
C LEU A 118 -13.46 1.49 -8.41
N PRO A 119 -12.27 1.62 -7.76
CA PRO A 119 -11.48 0.44 -7.41
C PRO A 119 -12.17 -0.47 -6.40
N PHE A 120 -12.94 0.09 -5.46
CA PHE A 120 -13.74 -0.70 -4.53
C PHE A 120 -14.74 -1.60 -5.27
N ILE A 121 -15.53 -1.03 -6.19
CA ILE A 121 -16.50 -1.78 -7.00
C ILE A 121 -15.79 -2.89 -7.78
N VAL A 122 -14.68 -2.58 -8.45
CA VAL A 122 -13.89 -3.56 -9.19
C VAL A 122 -13.41 -4.68 -8.27
N GLY A 123 -12.88 -4.34 -7.09
CA GLY A 123 -12.44 -5.33 -6.11
C GLY A 123 -13.58 -6.21 -5.59
N CYS A 124 -14.77 -5.65 -5.34
CA CYS A 124 -15.95 -6.41 -4.95
C CYS A 124 -16.41 -7.36 -6.06
N ILE A 125 -16.39 -6.92 -7.34
CA ILE A 125 -16.72 -7.77 -8.49
C ILE A 125 -15.73 -8.94 -8.55
N PHE A 126 -14.43 -8.70 -8.43
CA PHE A 126 -13.44 -9.78 -8.44
C PHE A 126 -13.61 -10.72 -7.24
N ALA A 127 -13.83 -10.20 -6.03
CA ALA A 127 -14.12 -11.04 -4.87
C ALA A 127 -15.32 -11.96 -5.12
N TRP A 128 -16.38 -11.43 -5.73
CA TRP A 128 -17.55 -12.22 -6.12
C TRP A 128 -17.21 -13.26 -7.21
N VAL A 129 -16.48 -12.88 -8.26
CA VAL A 129 -16.09 -13.83 -9.32
C VAL A 129 -15.24 -14.97 -8.78
N PHE A 130 -14.35 -14.69 -7.81
CA PHE A 130 -13.52 -15.68 -7.14
C PHE A 130 -14.23 -16.50 -6.05
N GLY A 131 -15.53 -16.30 -5.86
CA GLY A 131 -16.37 -17.17 -5.01
C GLY A 131 -16.65 -16.68 -3.60
N TYR A 132 -16.16 -15.50 -3.21
CA TYR A 132 -16.56 -14.88 -1.94
C TYR A 132 -18.02 -14.43 -2.03
N ARG A 133 -18.82 -14.74 -1.00
CA ARG A 133 -20.28 -14.49 -0.98
C ARG A 133 -20.75 -13.77 0.27
N ASP A 134 -19.91 -13.65 1.29
CA ASP A 134 -20.21 -12.90 2.50
C ASP A 134 -19.77 -11.43 2.39
N ALA A 135 -20.57 -10.52 2.97
CA ALA A 135 -20.33 -9.09 2.90
C ALA A 135 -18.99 -8.68 3.52
N VAL A 136 -18.56 -9.36 4.58
CA VAL A 136 -17.29 -9.11 5.28
C VAL A 136 -16.10 -9.33 4.34
N SER A 137 -16.04 -10.48 3.68
CA SER A 137 -14.93 -10.82 2.80
C SER A 137 -14.91 -9.97 1.54
N ILE A 138 -16.07 -9.76 0.91
CA ILE A 138 -16.18 -8.95 -0.31
C ILE A 138 -15.80 -7.50 -0.05
N THR A 139 -16.26 -6.93 1.07
CA THR A 139 -15.92 -5.56 1.44
C THR A 139 -14.44 -5.45 1.78
N THR A 140 -13.86 -6.42 2.47
CA THR A 140 -12.44 -6.39 2.84
C THR A 140 -11.53 -6.46 1.61
N ILE A 141 -11.83 -7.34 0.65
CA ILE A 141 -11.07 -7.45 -0.61
C ILE A 141 -11.29 -6.19 -1.47
N GLY A 142 -12.53 -5.70 -1.58
CA GLY A 142 -12.84 -4.44 -2.25
C GLY A 142 -12.10 -3.25 -1.66
N ALA A 143 -12.05 -3.14 -0.33
CA ALA A 143 -11.29 -2.15 0.41
C ALA A 143 -9.77 -2.26 0.12
N GLY A 144 -9.26 -3.48 -0.06
CA GLY A 144 -7.88 -3.73 -0.50
C GLY A 144 -7.57 -3.15 -1.88
N ALA A 145 -8.53 -3.16 -2.80
CA ALA A 145 -8.39 -2.53 -4.12
C ALA A 145 -8.35 -0.99 -4.05
N VAL A 146 -8.91 -0.39 -2.99
CA VAL A 146 -8.74 1.03 -2.68
C VAL A 146 -7.29 1.30 -2.29
N THR A 147 -6.78 0.69 -1.22
CA THR A 147 -5.35 0.66 -0.92
C THR A 147 -5.00 -0.60 -0.13
N TYR A 148 -3.73 -1.00 -0.15
CA TYR A 148 -3.23 -2.10 0.69
C TYR A 148 -3.29 -1.80 2.20
N ILE A 149 -3.66 -0.59 2.62
CA ILE A 149 -3.91 -0.19 4.01
C ILE A 149 -5.39 -0.24 4.34
N VAL A 150 -6.24 0.26 3.44
CA VAL A 150 -7.69 0.37 3.62
C VAL A 150 -8.32 -1.03 3.77
N GLY A 151 -7.82 -2.01 3.02
CA GLY A 151 -8.22 -3.43 3.15
C GLY A 151 -8.13 -3.97 4.57
N PRO A 152 -6.93 -4.09 5.17
CA PRO A 152 -6.77 -4.63 6.51
C PRO A 152 -7.40 -3.74 7.61
N VAL A 153 -7.45 -2.42 7.45
CA VAL A 153 -8.17 -1.56 8.42
C VAL A 153 -9.67 -1.85 8.39
N THR A 154 -10.26 -1.94 7.20
CA THR A 154 -11.68 -2.27 7.02
C THR A 154 -11.97 -3.67 7.55
N GLY A 155 -11.17 -4.66 7.15
CA GLY A 155 -11.33 -6.05 7.59
C GLY A 155 -11.23 -6.20 9.11
N ALA A 156 -10.26 -5.55 9.75
CA ALA A 156 -10.14 -5.57 11.20
C ALA A 156 -11.36 -4.94 11.90
N ALA A 157 -11.92 -3.86 11.34
CA ALA A 157 -13.07 -3.18 11.90
C ALA A 157 -14.38 -3.98 11.77
N ILE A 158 -14.54 -4.76 10.69
CA ILE A 158 -15.77 -5.54 10.43
C ILE A 158 -15.64 -7.03 10.76
N GLY A 159 -14.49 -7.48 11.30
CA GLY A 159 -14.27 -8.85 11.78
C GLY A 159 -13.89 -9.87 10.69
N ALA A 160 -13.16 -9.46 9.66
CA ALA A 160 -12.65 -10.37 8.63
C ALA A 160 -11.54 -11.29 9.16
N SER A 161 -11.39 -12.47 8.54
CA SER A 161 -10.30 -13.39 8.86
C SER A 161 -8.94 -12.85 8.39
N SER A 162 -7.86 -13.34 9.01
CA SER A 162 -6.48 -13.00 8.65
C SER A 162 -6.17 -13.25 7.18
N ASP A 163 -6.71 -14.33 6.61
CA ASP A 163 -6.44 -14.75 5.24
C ASP A 163 -7.06 -13.77 4.24
N VAL A 164 -8.29 -13.33 4.51
CA VAL A 164 -8.97 -12.31 3.68
C VAL A 164 -8.25 -10.96 3.80
N MET A 165 -7.81 -10.59 5.01
CA MET A 165 -7.01 -9.38 5.20
C MET A 165 -5.70 -9.46 4.42
N ALA A 166 -5.02 -10.61 4.40
CA ALA A 166 -3.81 -10.83 3.60
C ALA A 166 -4.07 -10.69 2.10
N LEU A 167 -5.18 -11.26 1.59
CA LEU A 167 -5.60 -11.10 0.19
C LEU A 167 -5.91 -9.64 -0.16
N SER A 168 -6.51 -8.88 0.77
CA SER A 168 -6.77 -7.45 0.56
C SER A 168 -5.47 -6.64 0.42
N ILE A 169 -4.45 -6.95 1.23
CA ILE A 169 -3.13 -6.34 1.13
C ILE A 169 -2.51 -6.66 -0.23
N ALA A 170 -2.55 -7.94 -0.65
CA ALA A 170 -2.04 -8.37 -1.94
C ALA A 170 -2.72 -7.64 -3.11
N THR A 171 -4.04 -7.46 -3.05
CA THR A 171 -4.83 -6.73 -4.05
C THR A 171 -4.32 -5.30 -4.21
N GLY A 172 -4.16 -4.56 -3.11
CA GLY A 172 -3.66 -3.19 -3.14
C GLY A 172 -2.19 -3.07 -3.56
N LEU A 173 -1.35 -4.05 -3.19
CA LEU A 173 0.05 -4.11 -3.61
C LEU A 173 0.18 -4.29 -5.12
N VAL A 174 -0.61 -5.20 -5.71
CA VAL A 174 -0.64 -5.42 -7.17
C VAL A 174 -1.02 -4.12 -7.87
N LYS A 175 -2.10 -3.44 -7.42
CA LYS A 175 -2.49 -2.14 -7.97
C LYS A 175 -1.33 -1.14 -7.91
N SER A 176 -0.65 -1.06 -6.76
CA SER A 176 0.47 -0.13 -6.57
C SER A 176 1.63 -0.38 -7.54
N ILE A 177 2.00 -1.64 -7.74
CA ILE A 177 3.04 -2.03 -8.68
C ILE A 177 2.62 -1.73 -10.12
N CYS A 178 1.37 -2.03 -10.49
CA CYS A 178 0.82 -1.68 -11.80
C CYS A 178 0.96 -0.18 -12.06
N VAL A 179 0.46 0.67 -11.15
CA VAL A 179 0.56 2.12 -11.28
C VAL A 179 2.02 2.56 -11.42
N MET A 180 2.92 2.05 -10.57
CA MET A 180 4.34 2.40 -10.60
C MET A 180 5.00 2.10 -11.95
N VAL A 181 4.68 0.95 -12.56
CA VAL A 181 5.28 0.50 -13.84
C VAL A 181 4.62 1.18 -15.04
N THR A 182 3.30 1.33 -15.04
CA THR A 182 2.57 1.86 -16.20
C THR A 182 2.65 3.38 -16.31
N THR A 183 2.72 4.11 -15.19
CA THR A 183 2.75 5.58 -15.18
C THR A 183 3.80 6.19 -16.11
N PRO A 184 5.10 5.83 -16.04
CA PRO A 184 6.09 6.41 -16.94
C PRO A 184 5.83 6.06 -18.42
N MET A 185 5.18 4.92 -18.71
CA MET A 185 4.83 4.51 -20.06
C MET A 185 3.64 5.31 -20.62
N THR A 186 2.68 5.66 -19.76
CA THR A 186 1.44 6.35 -20.14
C THR A 186 1.46 7.85 -19.83
N ALA A 187 2.54 8.37 -19.25
CA ALA A 187 2.61 9.74 -18.75
C ALA A 187 2.26 10.82 -19.77
N LYS A 188 2.78 10.69 -21.01
CA LYS A 188 2.48 11.62 -22.11
C LYS A 188 1.01 11.58 -22.51
N PHE A 189 0.43 10.38 -22.57
CA PHE A 189 -0.99 10.19 -22.88
C PHE A 189 -1.89 10.78 -21.80
N MET A 190 -1.47 10.68 -20.53
CA MET A 190 -2.20 11.20 -19.38
C MET A 190 -2.01 12.70 -19.13
N GLY A 191 -1.15 13.38 -19.90
CA GLY A 191 -0.85 14.80 -19.72
C GLY A 191 -0.20 15.11 -18.37
N LEU A 192 0.67 14.23 -17.86
CA LEU A 192 1.39 14.42 -16.59
C LEU A 192 2.55 15.41 -16.76
N ASP A 193 2.23 16.66 -17.07
CA ASP A 193 3.17 17.75 -17.31
C ASP A 193 2.97 18.96 -16.37
N ASN A 194 1.94 18.93 -15.52
CA ASN A 194 1.62 20.04 -14.63
C ASN A 194 1.08 19.58 -13.26
N PRO A 195 1.14 20.44 -12.22
CA PRO A 195 0.67 20.10 -10.88
C PRO A 195 -0.80 19.66 -10.82
N ARG A 196 -1.67 20.22 -11.67
CA ARG A 196 -3.10 19.91 -11.65
C ARG A 196 -3.39 18.51 -12.16
N SER A 197 -2.78 18.11 -13.29
CA SER A 197 -2.91 16.75 -13.80
C SER A 197 -2.30 15.72 -12.85
N ALA A 198 -1.18 16.05 -12.20
CA ALA A 198 -0.57 15.21 -11.17
C ALA A 198 -1.49 14.98 -9.95
N MET A 199 -2.18 16.03 -9.47
CA MET A 199 -3.18 15.92 -8.40
C MET A 199 -4.39 15.06 -8.81
N ILE A 200 -4.89 15.23 -10.04
CA ILE A 200 -6.00 14.41 -10.54
C ILE A 200 -5.57 12.94 -10.61
N PHE A 201 -4.38 12.69 -11.16
CA PHE A 201 -3.81 11.36 -11.26
C PHE A 201 -3.61 10.70 -9.89
N GLY A 202 -3.04 11.41 -8.92
CA GLY A 202 -2.89 10.90 -7.56
C GLY A 202 -4.23 10.55 -6.92
N GLY A 203 -5.23 11.43 -7.11
CA GLY A 203 -6.61 11.21 -6.70
C GLY A 203 -7.33 10.08 -7.43
N LEU A 204 -6.98 9.72 -8.67
CA LEU A 204 -7.61 8.59 -9.37
C LEU A 204 -6.90 7.26 -9.12
N ALA A 205 -5.57 7.27 -9.08
CA ALA A 205 -4.78 6.05 -8.91
C ALA A 205 -4.92 5.45 -7.50
N GLY A 206 -5.05 6.31 -6.48
CA GLY A 206 -5.30 5.88 -5.10
C GLY A 206 -4.19 4.97 -4.55
N THR A 207 -2.93 5.32 -4.80
CA THR A 207 -1.75 4.65 -4.21
C THR A 207 -0.61 5.64 -4.03
N VAL A 208 -0.22 5.93 -2.79
CA VAL A 208 0.85 6.90 -2.49
C VAL A 208 2.19 6.43 -3.04
N SER A 209 2.55 5.16 -2.78
CA SER A 209 3.83 4.60 -3.21
C SER A 209 3.88 4.40 -4.72
N GLY A 210 2.80 3.95 -5.35
CA GLY A 210 2.69 3.81 -6.80
C GLY A 210 2.76 5.15 -7.53
N VAL A 211 1.99 6.14 -7.08
CA VAL A 211 1.96 7.49 -7.67
C VAL A 211 3.30 8.19 -7.49
N SER A 212 3.86 8.18 -6.28
CA SER A 212 5.15 8.83 -6.01
C SER A 212 6.26 8.25 -6.87
N ALA A 213 6.33 6.93 -6.98
CA ALA A 213 7.34 6.26 -7.78
C ALA A 213 7.15 6.46 -9.29
N GLY A 214 5.91 6.38 -9.78
CA GLY A 214 5.57 6.59 -11.18
C GLY A 214 5.84 8.03 -11.63
N LEU A 215 5.47 9.01 -10.80
CA LEU A 215 5.79 10.42 -11.05
C LEU A 215 7.29 10.68 -10.93
N ALA A 216 7.99 10.08 -9.97
CA ALA A 216 9.45 10.25 -9.84
C ALA A 216 10.22 9.72 -11.07
N ALA A 217 9.68 8.71 -11.75
CA ALA A 217 10.20 8.19 -13.01
C ALA A 217 9.79 9.03 -14.24
N THR A 218 8.78 9.90 -14.11
CA THR A 218 8.25 10.77 -15.17
C THR A 218 8.82 12.18 -15.05
N ASP A 219 8.41 12.91 -14.00
CA ASP A 219 8.91 14.22 -13.59
C ASP A 219 8.86 14.32 -12.06
N ARG A 220 10.04 14.43 -11.44
CA ARG A 220 10.21 14.53 -9.99
C ARG A 220 9.52 15.74 -9.38
N ARG A 221 9.33 16.82 -10.14
CA ARG A 221 8.65 18.04 -9.67
C ARG A 221 7.16 17.81 -9.40
N LEU A 222 6.57 16.82 -10.05
CA LEU A 222 5.15 16.50 -9.91
C LEU A 222 4.84 15.61 -8.70
N VAL A 223 5.86 14.95 -8.14
CA VAL A 223 5.72 13.97 -7.05
C VAL A 223 4.94 14.53 -5.84
N PRO A 224 5.26 15.72 -5.29
CA PRO A 224 4.55 16.22 -4.12
C PRO A 224 3.05 16.42 -4.39
N TYR A 225 2.69 16.88 -5.59
CA TYR A 225 1.30 17.16 -5.95
C TYR A 225 0.45 15.89 -6.08
N GLY A 226 0.99 14.86 -6.76
CA GLY A 226 0.30 13.57 -6.86
C GLY A 226 0.26 12.83 -5.52
N ALA A 227 1.38 12.80 -4.79
CA ALA A 227 1.47 12.14 -3.49
C ALA A 227 0.46 12.71 -2.49
N LEU A 228 0.31 14.05 -2.44
CA LEU A 228 -0.62 14.72 -1.54
C LEU A 228 -2.06 14.21 -1.71
N THR A 229 -2.55 14.18 -2.94
CA THR A 229 -3.91 13.69 -3.24
C THR A 229 -4.05 12.18 -3.02
N ALA A 230 -3.03 11.40 -3.34
CA ALA A 230 -3.02 9.96 -3.09
C ALA A 230 -3.09 9.63 -1.60
N THR A 231 -2.49 10.45 -0.72
CA THR A 231 -2.50 10.23 0.74
C THR A 231 -3.90 10.24 1.32
N PHE A 232 -4.77 11.14 0.83
CA PHE A 232 -6.13 11.26 1.33
C PHE A 232 -7.00 10.03 1.04
N HIS A 233 -6.62 9.16 0.09
CA HIS A 233 -7.35 7.91 -0.18
C HIS A 233 -7.37 6.97 1.01
N THR A 234 -6.26 6.89 1.72
CA THR A 234 -6.19 6.01 2.90
C THR A 234 -7.15 6.52 3.96
N GLY A 235 -7.20 7.83 4.21
CA GLY A 235 -8.14 8.43 5.16
C GLY A 235 -9.60 8.21 4.75
N LEU A 236 -9.95 8.59 3.51
CA LEU A 236 -11.32 8.45 3.01
C LEU A 236 -11.75 6.98 2.94
N GLY A 237 -10.89 6.10 2.43
CA GLY A 237 -11.15 4.68 2.32
C GLY A 237 -11.31 4.00 3.68
N CYS A 238 -10.48 4.35 4.67
CA CYS A 238 -10.62 3.81 6.03
C CYS A 238 -11.89 4.33 6.74
N LEU A 239 -12.39 5.51 6.37
CA LEU A 239 -13.69 6.00 6.84
C LEU A 239 -14.85 5.26 6.15
N MET A 240 -14.84 5.22 4.81
CA MET A 240 -15.95 4.72 4.00
C MET A 240 -16.06 3.19 3.99
N GLY A 241 -14.92 2.49 4.02
CA GLY A 241 -14.80 1.03 3.95
C GLY A 241 -15.67 0.30 4.98
N PRO A 242 -15.42 0.48 6.29
CA PRO A 242 -16.20 -0.20 7.33
C PRO A 242 -17.59 0.41 7.55
N THR A 243 -17.90 1.54 6.92
CA THR A 243 -19.18 2.25 7.08
C THR A 243 -20.04 2.11 5.83
N ILE A 244 -20.18 3.17 5.03
CA ILE A 244 -21.11 3.27 3.91
C ILE A 244 -20.88 2.14 2.90
N LEU A 245 -19.61 1.83 2.58
CA LEU A 245 -19.29 0.79 1.61
C LEU A 245 -19.67 -0.61 2.11
N TYR A 246 -19.32 -0.94 3.36
CA TYR A 246 -19.74 -2.20 3.98
C TYR A 246 -21.26 -2.37 4.01
N PHE A 247 -21.99 -1.37 4.53
CA PHE A 247 -23.44 -1.46 4.61
C PHE A 247 -24.11 -1.51 3.23
N THR A 248 -23.53 -0.85 2.22
CA THR A 248 -24.01 -0.95 0.83
C THR A 248 -23.84 -2.36 0.29
N VAL A 249 -22.66 -2.97 0.45
CA VAL A 249 -22.40 -4.35 0.02
C VAL A 249 -23.33 -5.32 0.76
N ARG A 250 -23.49 -5.13 2.06
CA ARG A 250 -24.40 -5.92 2.90
C ARG A 250 -25.84 -5.86 2.39
N ALA A 251 -26.33 -4.67 2.06
CA ALA A 251 -27.68 -4.47 1.52
C ALA A 251 -27.87 -5.14 0.15
N ILE A 252 -26.85 -5.11 -0.71
CA ILE A 252 -26.91 -5.73 -2.05
C ILE A 252 -26.93 -7.26 -1.97
N ILE A 253 -26.13 -7.84 -1.06
CA ILE A 253 -25.96 -9.29 -0.96
C ILE A 253 -27.06 -9.96 -0.13
N GLY A 254 -27.77 -9.19 0.70
CA GLY A 254 -28.93 -9.67 1.46
C GLY A 254 -28.60 -10.44 2.73
N VAL A 255 -27.38 -10.30 3.27
CA VAL A 255 -26.90 -10.89 4.54
C VAL A 255 -26.07 -9.86 5.30
#